data_AF-A0A432ZAR4-F1
#
_entry.id   AF-A0A432ZAR4-F1
#
_cell.length_a   1.000
_cell.length_b   1.000
_cell.length_c   1.000
_cell.angle_alpha   90.00
_cell.angle_beta   90.00
_cell.angle_gamma   90.00
#
_symmetry.space_group_name_H-M   'P 1'
#
loop_
_entity.id
_entity.type
_entity.pdbx_description
1 polymer ?
#
loop_
_entity_poly.entity_id
_entity_poly.type
_entity_poly.pdbx_seq_one_letter_code
_entity_poly.pdbx_strand_id
1 'polypeptide(L)'
;MKRIILGGLTLLIAVSAYYYVQTPEPAALGSVAPTSEPPEKLSPTIPTNSPAASQTEMSSTPAEQSALDEKALRIAAALERFGDLRGRALMDALKEDPLAKGIGAEILLAMVEAGYLDSNESIFASGEFGAYSPMYMAVLITEGELSTEYFQRFLDLGAQVATDDDWLNLMAFSELDKGVIELWYEAAAVGPELHQQLINYSLYDGSLVLSDLIMNDKGGRYDSLTYSGDYYENTLETLTSYQSTTDEKIEDFYQRESAYIAEGQSFNIFYFHESSIRRAELLINYGNLPVEQRQQVQASREALKTDLRRLKERFAQ
;
A
#
# COMPACT_ATOMS: atom_id res chain seq x y z
N MET A 1 40.61 -20.62 -17.02
CA MET A 1 40.01 -19.30 -17.37
C MET A 1 38.74 -19.15 -16.57
N LYS A 2 38.74 -18.26 -15.57
CA LYS A 2 37.60 -17.96 -14.71
C LYS A 2 36.74 -16.90 -15.40
N ARG A 3 35.46 -17.17 -15.65
CA ARG A 3 34.46 -16.15 -16.00
C ARG A 3 33.54 -15.98 -14.80
N ILE A 4 33.43 -14.73 -14.38
CA ILE A 4 32.64 -14.23 -13.27
C ILE A 4 31.18 -14.20 -13.72
N ILE A 5 30.33 -15.01 -13.08
CA ILE A 5 28.87 -14.91 -13.16
C ILE A 5 28.46 -14.24 -11.84
N LEU A 6 28.44 -12.91 -11.84
CA LEU A 6 28.09 -12.08 -10.69
C LEU A 6 27.23 -10.92 -11.21
N GLY A 7 26.00 -11.23 -11.60
CA GLY A 7 25.09 -10.24 -12.22
C GLY A 7 23.63 -10.31 -11.76
N GLY A 8 23.20 -11.39 -11.09
CA GLY A 8 21.78 -11.55 -10.73
C GLY A 8 21.40 -11.01 -9.35
N LEU A 9 22.29 -11.12 -8.36
CA LEU A 9 21.96 -10.78 -6.97
C LEU A 9 22.26 -9.31 -6.62
N THR A 10 23.20 -8.68 -7.33
CA THR A 10 23.57 -7.28 -7.13
C THR A 10 22.46 -6.33 -7.56
N LEU A 11 21.55 -6.72 -8.46
CA LEU A 11 20.46 -5.85 -8.92
C LEU A 11 19.35 -5.70 -7.85
N LEU A 12 19.05 -6.75 -7.09
CA LEU A 12 18.01 -6.71 -6.03
C LEU A 12 18.44 -5.89 -4.80
N ILE A 13 19.74 -5.85 -4.50
CA ILE A 13 20.32 -4.99 -3.44
C ILE A 13 20.60 -3.57 -3.97
N ALA A 14 20.93 -3.41 -5.26
CA ALA A 14 21.19 -2.10 -5.84
C ALA A 14 19.91 -1.27 -6.05
N VAL A 15 18.76 -1.88 -6.35
CA VAL A 15 17.51 -1.12 -6.50
C VAL A 15 17.05 -0.51 -5.17
N SER A 16 17.21 -1.23 -4.05
CA SER A 16 16.89 -0.70 -2.72
C SER A 16 17.92 0.33 -2.22
N ALA A 17 19.20 0.20 -2.57
CA ALA A 17 20.24 1.17 -2.22
C ALA A 17 20.27 2.43 -3.13
N TYR A 18 19.85 2.33 -4.39
CA TYR A 18 19.85 3.45 -5.35
C TYR A 18 18.76 4.48 -5.03
N TYR A 19 17.59 4.05 -4.57
CA TYR A 19 16.52 4.97 -4.12
C TYR A 19 16.86 5.72 -2.84
N TYR A 20 17.76 5.21 -1.99
CA TYR A 20 18.10 5.84 -0.71
C TYR A 20 19.18 6.95 -0.81
N VAL A 21 19.86 7.10 -1.96
CA VAL A 21 21.08 7.94 -2.08
C VAL A 21 20.90 9.13 -3.05
N GLN A 22 19.79 9.24 -3.79
CA GLN A 22 19.62 10.30 -4.81
C GLN A 22 18.46 11.29 -4.58
N THR A 23 18.15 11.66 -3.34
CA THR A 23 17.31 12.85 -3.08
C THR A 23 18.20 14.09 -2.99
N PRO A 24 18.28 14.95 -4.03
CA PRO A 24 18.95 16.24 -3.94
C PRO A 24 18.13 17.20 -3.08
N GLU A 25 18.78 17.77 -2.07
CA GLU A 25 18.27 18.84 -1.19
C GLU A 25 17.72 20.03 -2.02
N PRO A 26 16.40 20.35 -1.97
CA PRO A 26 15.90 21.51 -2.68
C PRO A 26 16.13 22.80 -1.88
N ALA A 27 16.76 23.74 -2.58
CA ALA A 27 17.10 25.09 -2.12
C ALA A 27 15.86 25.93 -1.76
N ALA A 28 16.02 26.73 -0.69
CA ALA A 28 15.03 27.69 -0.20
C ALA A 28 14.67 28.77 -1.23
N LEU A 29 13.37 28.94 -1.52
CA LEU A 29 12.84 30.11 -2.23
C LEU A 29 11.51 30.60 -1.64
N GLY A 30 11.59 31.76 -0.99
CA GLY A 30 10.71 32.92 -1.20
C GLY A 30 9.19 32.78 -1.05
N SER A 31 8.67 33.10 0.13
CA SER A 31 7.25 33.38 0.38
C SER A 31 6.78 34.66 -0.34
N VAL A 32 5.72 34.56 -1.14
CA VAL A 32 4.91 35.71 -1.57
C VAL A 32 3.43 35.33 -1.40
N ALA A 33 2.74 36.05 -0.52
CA ALA A 33 1.30 35.94 -0.29
C ALA A 33 0.49 36.52 -1.45
N PRO A 34 -0.76 36.05 -1.63
CA PRO A 34 -1.83 37.00 -1.88
C PRO A 34 -3.05 36.76 -0.99
N THR A 35 -3.42 37.86 -0.34
CA THR A 35 -4.71 38.20 0.27
C THR A 35 -5.86 38.01 -0.72
N SER A 36 -6.97 37.38 -0.31
CA SER A 36 -8.32 37.56 -0.87
C SER A 36 -9.39 37.01 0.10
N GLU A 37 -10.12 37.91 0.76
CA GLU A 37 -11.51 37.75 1.25
C GLU A 37 -12.50 37.97 0.06
N PRO A 38 -13.85 37.85 0.18
CA PRO A 38 -14.80 37.05 1.01
C PRO A 38 -15.88 36.39 0.03
N PRO A 39 -17.16 36.03 0.33
CA PRO A 39 -18.02 36.17 1.53
C PRO A 39 -18.98 35.00 1.91
N GLU A 40 -19.59 35.18 3.09
CA GLU A 40 -20.96 34.84 3.56
C GLU A 40 -21.67 33.51 3.22
N LYS A 41 -21.86 32.73 4.29
CA LYS A 41 -23.10 32.09 4.79
C LYS A 41 -24.32 32.01 3.85
N LEU A 42 -24.75 30.78 3.58
CA LEU A 42 -26.16 30.38 3.56
C LEU A 42 -26.33 28.95 4.09
N SER A 43 -27.08 28.80 5.20
CA SER A 43 -27.79 27.55 5.55
C SER A 43 -29.20 27.64 4.96
N PRO A 44 -29.85 26.52 4.56
CA PRO A 44 -30.81 25.92 5.49
C PRO A 44 -31.05 24.38 5.37
N THR A 45 -31.30 23.78 6.54
CA THR A 45 -32.39 22.84 6.90
C THR A 45 -32.56 21.49 6.17
N ILE A 46 -32.32 20.46 6.99
CA ILE A 46 -32.68 19.03 6.88
C ILE A 46 -34.20 18.80 6.73
N PRO A 47 -34.61 17.75 6.00
CA PRO A 47 -35.71 16.91 6.47
C PRO A 47 -35.29 15.44 6.62
N THR A 48 -35.48 14.97 7.85
CA THR A 48 -35.49 13.60 8.33
C THR A 48 -36.38 12.70 7.48
N ASN A 49 -35.88 11.53 7.09
CA ASN A 49 -36.68 10.31 7.01
C ASN A 49 -35.78 9.07 7.11
N SER A 50 -35.88 8.42 8.26
CA SER A 50 -35.34 7.09 8.56
C SER A 50 -36.31 6.03 8.04
N PRO A 51 -35.79 4.91 7.51
CA PRO A 51 -36.41 3.62 7.80
C PRO A 51 -35.38 2.59 8.29
N ALA A 52 -35.61 2.15 9.53
CA ALA A 52 -35.34 0.84 10.13
C ALA A 52 -34.27 -0.04 9.44
N ALA A 53 -33.07 -0.04 10.02
CA ALA A 53 -32.11 -1.12 9.83
C ALA A 53 -32.60 -2.38 10.53
N SER A 54 -32.83 -3.44 9.76
CA SER A 54 -32.92 -4.80 10.27
C SER A 54 -31.58 -5.16 10.90
N GLN A 55 -31.55 -5.29 12.23
CA GLN A 55 -30.42 -5.85 12.95
C GLN A 55 -30.32 -7.34 12.62
N THR A 56 -29.39 -7.69 11.76
CA THR A 56 -28.86 -9.05 11.69
C THR A 56 -27.96 -9.21 12.92
N GLU A 57 -28.47 -9.83 13.99
CA GLU A 57 -27.65 -10.28 15.11
C GLU A 57 -26.62 -11.29 14.60
N MET A 58 -25.39 -10.83 14.36
CA MET A 58 -24.23 -11.70 14.26
C MET A 58 -23.97 -12.26 15.64
N SER A 59 -24.37 -13.52 15.86
CA SER A 59 -24.00 -14.29 17.06
C SER A 59 -22.49 -14.53 17.02
N SER A 60 -21.72 -13.69 17.72
CA SER A 60 -20.29 -13.90 17.95
C SER A 60 -20.07 -15.10 18.88
N THR A 61 -19.01 -15.87 18.61
CA THR A 61 -18.62 -16.98 19.48
C THR A 61 -17.92 -16.46 20.75
N PRO A 62 -17.92 -17.20 21.87
CA PRO A 62 -17.27 -16.76 23.11
C PRO A 62 -15.77 -16.44 22.97
N ALA A 63 -15.09 -17.08 22.01
CA ALA A 63 -13.68 -16.83 21.71
C ALA A 63 -13.47 -15.48 20.98
N GLU A 64 -14.36 -15.13 20.05
CA GLU A 64 -14.33 -13.83 19.35
C GLU A 64 -14.63 -12.69 20.32
N GLN A 65 -15.59 -12.88 21.24
CA GLN A 65 -15.90 -11.89 22.26
C GLN A 65 -14.70 -11.62 23.19
N SER A 66 -14.02 -12.68 23.65
CA SER A 66 -12.83 -12.54 24.49
C SER A 66 -11.67 -11.82 23.78
N ALA A 67 -11.49 -12.06 22.47
CA ALA A 67 -10.46 -11.38 21.69
C ALA A 67 -10.80 -9.90 21.45
N LEU A 68 -12.08 -9.58 21.25
CA LEU A 68 -12.57 -8.20 21.14
C LEU A 68 -12.34 -7.43 22.44
N ASP A 69 -12.63 -8.05 23.59
CA ASP A 69 -12.41 -7.45 24.90
C ASP A 69 -10.92 -7.19 25.16
N GLU A 70 -10.03 -8.12 24.79
CA GLU A 70 -8.57 -7.93 24.89
C GLU A 70 -8.08 -6.78 23.99
N LYS A 71 -8.56 -6.72 22.74
CA LYS A 71 -8.22 -5.64 21.81
C LYS A 71 -8.65 -4.27 22.34
N ALA A 72 -9.86 -4.17 22.87
CA ALA A 72 -10.37 -2.93 23.45
C ALA A 72 -9.52 -2.46 24.65
N LEU A 73 -9.11 -3.38 25.53
CA LEU A 73 -8.20 -3.07 26.63
C LEU A 73 -6.83 -2.58 26.14
N ARG A 74 -6.29 -3.21 25.09
CA ARG A 74 -5.02 -2.77 24.48
C ARG A 74 -5.11 -1.38 23.87
N ILE A 75 -6.21 -1.07 23.18
CA ILE A 75 -6.46 0.28 22.64
C ILE A 75 -6.53 1.30 23.77
N ALA A 76 -7.28 1.03 24.84
CA ALA A 76 -7.38 1.94 25.98
C ALA A 76 -6.00 2.20 26.64
N ALA A 77 -5.21 1.16 26.85
CA ALA A 77 -3.84 1.29 27.37
C ALA A 77 -2.93 2.06 26.41
N ALA A 78 -3.11 1.89 25.09
CA ALA A 78 -2.37 2.63 24.08
C ALA A 78 -2.73 4.12 24.10
N LEU A 79 -4.00 4.48 24.30
CA LEU A 79 -4.40 5.89 24.44
C LEU A 79 -3.78 6.56 25.66
N GLU A 80 -3.73 5.87 26.81
CA GLU A 80 -3.08 6.40 28.02
C GLU A 80 -1.57 6.62 27.79
N ARG A 81 -0.92 5.73 27.03
CA ARG A 81 0.52 5.77 26.84
C ARG A 81 0.99 6.64 25.67
N PHE A 82 0.22 6.69 24.58
CA PHE A 82 0.59 7.32 23.32
C PHE A 82 -0.19 8.60 23.02
N GLY A 83 -1.24 8.93 23.80
CA GLY A 83 -2.13 10.08 23.55
C GLY A 83 -1.41 11.41 23.35
N ASP A 84 -0.30 11.63 24.05
CA ASP A 84 0.50 12.86 23.98
C ASP A 84 1.64 12.80 22.94
N LEU A 85 1.85 11.66 22.27
CA LEU A 85 2.91 11.49 21.28
C LEU A 85 2.51 12.09 19.93
N ARG A 86 3.48 12.69 19.24
CA ARG A 86 3.37 13.26 17.89
C ARG A 86 4.62 12.95 17.08
N GLY A 87 4.58 13.22 15.78
CA GLY A 87 5.79 13.17 14.98
C GLY A 87 6.33 11.75 14.84
N ARG A 88 7.65 11.71 14.73
CA ARG A 88 8.43 10.47 14.76
C ARG A 88 8.20 9.63 16.03
N ALA A 89 7.99 10.24 17.19
CA ALA A 89 7.80 9.49 18.43
C ALA A 89 6.51 8.64 18.42
N LEU A 90 5.42 9.18 17.84
CA LEU A 90 4.20 8.41 17.65
C LEU A 90 4.40 7.31 16.60
N MET A 91 5.08 7.62 15.49
CA MET A 91 5.38 6.64 14.45
C MET A 91 6.21 5.46 14.98
N ASP A 92 7.28 5.75 15.74
CA ASP A 92 8.14 4.73 16.33
C ASP A 92 7.34 3.88 17.34
N ALA A 93 6.49 4.51 18.17
CA ALA A 93 5.63 3.79 19.09
C ALA A 93 4.63 2.84 18.37
N LEU A 94 4.01 3.29 17.28
CA LEU A 94 3.05 2.46 16.54
C LEU A 94 3.72 1.29 15.81
N LYS A 95 4.98 1.46 15.36
CA LYS A 95 5.71 0.42 14.63
C LYS A 95 6.46 -0.56 15.54
N GLU A 96 7.03 -0.08 16.64
CA GLU A 96 7.98 -0.84 17.44
C GLU A 96 7.40 -1.31 18.78
N ASP A 97 6.39 -0.63 19.32
CA ASP A 97 5.86 -0.99 20.64
C ASP A 97 4.99 -2.24 20.57
N PRO A 98 5.23 -3.27 21.42
CA PRO A 98 4.41 -4.47 21.47
C PRO A 98 2.91 -4.19 21.68
N LEU A 99 2.57 -3.09 22.35
CA LEU A 99 1.18 -2.69 22.56
C LEU A 99 0.46 -2.38 21.25
N ALA A 100 1.15 -1.78 20.28
CA ALA A 100 0.60 -1.37 19.00
C ALA A 100 0.62 -2.46 17.93
N LYS A 101 1.39 -3.55 18.15
CA LYS A 101 1.54 -4.63 17.18
C LYS A 101 0.19 -5.19 16.70
N GLY A 102 -0.04 -5.04 15.39
CA GLY A 102 -1.24 -5.54 14.70
C GLY A 102 -2.53 -4.78 14.99
N ILE A 103 -2.47 -3.63 15.68
CA ILE A 103 -3.64 -2.78 15.99
C ILE A 103 -3.35 -1.28 15.79
N GLY A 104 -2.33 -0.94 15.01
CA GLY A 104 -1.84 0.44 14.86
C GLY A 104 -2.88 1.39 14.24
N ALA A 105 -3.62 0.92 13.24
CA ALA A 105 -4.69 1.70 12.61
C ALA A 105 -5.84 2.00 13.59
N GLU A 106 -6.20 1.03 14.42
CA GLU A 106 -7.27 1.17 15.42
C GLU A 106 -6.86 2.10 16.56
N ILE A 107 -5.59 2.08 16.95
CA ILE A 107 -5.04 3.06 17.89
C ILE A 107 -5.12 4.46 17.30
N LEU A 108 -4.68 4.65 16.05
CA LEU A 108 -4.76 5.95 15.37
C LEU A 108 -6.19 6.46 15.27
N LEU A 109 -7.14 5.59 14.90
CA LEU A 109 -8.55 5.94 14.85
C LEU A 109 -9.06 6.36 16.23
N ALA A 110 -8.77 5.56 17.26
CA ALA A 110 -9.18 5.87 18.63
C ALA A 110 -8.56 7.18 19.16
N MET A 111 -7.33 7.52 18.74
CA MET A 111 -6.70 8.80 19.07
C MET A 111 -7.45 9.98 18.44
N VAL A 112 -7.91 9.84 17.20
CA VAL A 112 -8.76 10.86 16.55
C VAL A 112 -10.11 10.96 17.25
N GLU A 113 -10.76 9.83 17.55
CA GLU A 113 -12.07 9.80 18.23
C GLU A 113 -12.04 10.42 19.63
N ALA A 114 -10.95 10.23 20.37
CA ALA A 114 -10.76 10.81 21.69
C ALA A 114 -10.23 12.26 21.65
N GLY A 115 -9.98 12.82 20.47
CA GLY A 115 -9.48 14.19 20.31
C GLY A 115 -8.01 14.38 20.67
N TYR A 116 -7.24 13.29 20.76
CA TYR A 116 -5.79 13.38 20.87
C TYR A 116 -5.16 13.81 19.54
N LEU A 117 -5.74 13.44 18.40
CA LEU A 117 -5.28 13.88 17.08
C LEU A 117 -6.42 14.56 16.32
N ASP A 118 -6.11 15.60 15.55
CA ASP A 118 -7.03 16.04 14.51
C ASP A 118 -7.01 15.04 13.33
N SER A 119 -8.15 14.84 12.68
CA SER A 119 -8.30 13.88 11.57
C SER A 119 -7.39 14.18 10.38
N ASN A 120 -6.93 15.42 10.25
CA ASN A 120 -6.00 15.88 9.22
C ASN A 120 -4.70 16.45 9.82
N GLU A 121 -4.42 16.16 11.09
CA GLU A 121 -3.16 16.55 11.72
C GLU A 121 -1.98 15.95 10.94
N SER A 122 -0.96 16.77 10.68
CA SER A 122 0.31 16.27 10.17
C SER A 122 1.01 15.48 11.28
N ILE A 123 0.91 14.16 11.24
CA ILE A 123 1.56 13.27 12.20
C ILE A 123 3.05 13.19 11.91
N PHE A 124 3.44 13.18 10.64
CA PHE A 124 4.82 13.04 10.25
C PHE A 124 5.05 13.68 8.88
N ALA A 125 6.17 14.39 8.73
CA ALA A 125 6.64 14.87 7.44
C ALA A 125 8.08 14.37 7.27
N SER A 126 8.35 13.60 6.22
CA SER A 126 9.71 13.27 5.81
C SER A 126 10.06 14.01 4.53
N GLY A 127 10.74 15.15 4.65
CA GLY A 127 11.40 15.81 3.54
C GLY A 127 10.52 15.94 2.28
N GLU A 128 10.83 15.14 1.26
CA GLU A 128 10.15 15.13 -0.05
C GLU A 128 8.71 14.62 -0.02
N PHE A 129 8.30 13.87 1.00
CA PHE A 129 6.94 13.36 1.13
C PHE A 129 6.05 14.34 1.90
N GLY A 130 4.80 14.44 1.46
CA GLY A 130 3.79 15.25 2.12
C GLY A 130 3.60 14.90 3.60
N ALA A 131 2.92 15.79 4.32
CA ALA A 131 2.49 15.54 5.69
C ALA A 131 1.52 14.33 5.74
N TYR A 132 1.86 13.30 6.50
CA TYR A 132 0.99 12.13 6.68
C TYR A 132 -0.10 12.43 7.71
N SER A 133 -1.36 12.30 7.30
CA SER A 133 -2.52 12.32 8.18
C SER A 133 -2.65 11.00 8.96
N PRO A 134 -3.46 10.93 10.04
CA PRO A 134 -3.80 9.68 10.72
C PRO A 134 -4.26 8.57 9.79
N MET A 135 -5.13 8.89 8.82
CA MET A 135 -5.64 7.91 7.86
C MET A 135 -4.54 7.42 6.92
N TYR A 136 -3.70 8.32 6.39
CA TYR A 136 -2.56 7.95 5.56
C TYR A 136 -1.62 6.99 6.31
N MET A 137 -1.29 7.35 7.56
CA MET A 137 -0.42 6.52 8.39
C MET A 137 -1.06 5.17 8.76
N ALA A 138 -2.37 5.13 8.95
CA ALA A 138 -3.09 3.88 9.21
C ALA A 138 -2.92 2.90 8.04
N VAL A 139 -3.15 3.35 6.80
CA VAL A 139 -2.95 2.53 5.59
C VAL A 139 -1.51 2.04 5.47
N LEU A 140 -0.54 2.94 5.73
CA LEU A 140 0.88 2.62 5.63
C LEU A 140 1.32 1.58 6.68
N ILE A 141 0.88 1.71 7.94
CA ILE A 141 1.27 0.81 9.04
C ILE A 141 0.60 -0.56 8.91
N THR A 142 -0.59 -0.63 8.33
CA THR A 142 -1.25 -1.90 8.04
C THR A 142 -0.77 -2.52 6.73
N GLU A 143 0.17 -1.89 6.02
CA GLU A 143 0.67 -2.36 4.72
C GLU A 143 -0.46 -2.61 3.70
N GLY A 144 -1.53 -1.80 3.76
CA GLY A 144 -2.73 -1.96 2.92
C GLY A 144 -3.84 -2.84 3.50
N GLU A 145 -3.64 -3.54 4.62
CA GLU A 145 -4.66 -4.41 5.24
C GLU A 145 -5.75 -3.63 6.04
N LEU A 146 -5.93 -2.34 5.76
CA LEU A 146 -6.96 -1.54 6.43
C LEU A 146 -8.34 -1.99 5.95
N SER A 147 -9.27 -2.26 6.87
CA SER A 147 -10.63 -2.64 6.48
C SER A 147 -11.44 -1.45 5.96
N THR A 148 -12.39 -1.74 5.07
CA THR A 148 -13.37 -0.77 4.56
C THR A 148 -14.13 -0.06 5.67
N GLU A 149 -14.44 -0.76 6.78
CA GLU A 149 -15.09 -0.16 7.95
C GLU A 149 -14.21 0.88 8.64
N TYR A 150 -12.93 0.57 8.89
CA TYR A 150 -12.02 1.53 9.52
C TYR A 150 -11.73 2.72 8.61
N PHE A 151 -11.58 2.48 7.31
CA PHE A 151 -11.43 3.55 6.33
C PHE A 151 -12.63 4.51 6.35
N GLN A 152 -13.85 3.97 6.30
CA GLN A 152 -15.08 4.79 6.40
C GLN A 152 -15.14 5.58 7.71
N ARG A 153 -14.76 4.98 8.84
CA ARG A 153 -14.76 5.69 10.13
C ARG A 153 -13.78 6.87 10.16
N PHE A 154 -12.62 6.77 9.50
CA PHE A 154 -11.75 7.94 9.33
C PHE A 154 -12.42 9.04 8.51
N LEU A 155 -13.08 8.70 7.40
CA LEU A 155 -13.82 9.67 6.58
C LEU A 155 -14.96 10.33 7.37
N ASP A 156 -15.70 9.56 8.18
CA ASP A 156 -16.78 10.06 9.04
C ASP A 156 -16.29 11.07 10.08
N LEU A 157 -15.03 10.94 10.52
CA LEU A 157 -14.34 11.89 11.41
C LEU A 157 -13.72 13.08 10.66
N GLY A 158 -13.96 13.20 9.36
CA GLY A 158 -13.51 14.32 8.53
C GLY A 158 -12.10 14.17 7.96
N ALA A 159 -11.54 12.96 7.96
CA ALA A 159 -10.26 12.71 7.30
C ALA A 159 -10.40 12.99 5.79
N GLN A 160 -9.45 13.75 5.24
CA GLN A 160 -9.41 14.09 3.83
C GLN A 160 -8.56 13.07 3.08
N VAL A 161 -9.05 12.67 1.92
CA VAL A 161 -8.28 11.99 0.87
C VAL A 161 -7.97 13.02 -0.21
N ALA A 162 -6.74 13.01 -0.74
CA ALA A 162 -6.34 13.86 -1.84
C ALA A 162 -6.10 13.06 -3.13
N THR A 163 -5.89 13.77 -4.23
CA THR A 163 -5.56 13.21 -5.55
C THR A 163 -4.14 13.62 -5.99
N ASP A 164 -3.27 13.97 -5.05
CA ASP A 164 -1.85 14.15 -5.34
C ASP A 164 -1.14 12.80 -5.53
N ASP A 165 0.09 12.86 -6.04
CA ASP A 165 0.87 11.66 -6.40
C ASP A 165 1.07 10.70 -5.23
N ASP A 166 1.24 11.22 -4.00
CA ASP A 166 1.45 10.39 -2.81
C ASP A 166 0.18 9.60 -2.47
N TRP A 167 -0.99 10.27 -2.47
CA TRP A 167 -2.27 9.61 -2.22
C TRP A 167 -2.64 8.63 -3.33
N LEU A 168 -2.42 8.98 -4.60
CA LEU A 168 -2.73 8.09 -5.72
C LEU A 168 -1.82 6.86 -5.75
N ASN A 169 -0.55 7.01 -5.37
CA ASN A 169 0.37 5.89 -5.21
C ASN A 169 -0.05 5.00 -4.02
N LEU A 170 -0.43 5.60 -2.88
CA LEU A 170 -0.90 4.83 -1.72
C LEU A 170 -2.18 4.04 -2.03
N MET A 171 -3.10 4.62 -2.81
CA MET A 171 -4.31 3.94 -3.30
C MET A 171 -4.00 2.71 -4.17
N ALA A 172 -2.81 2.65 -4.77
CA ALA A 172 -2.37 1.53 -5.58
C ALA A 172 -1.73 0.39 -4.80
N PHE A 173 -1.65 0.45 -3.46
CA PHE A 173 -1.12 -0.66 -2.67
C PHE A 173 -1.84 -1.99 -2.95
N SER A 174 -1.05 -3.04 -3.18
CA SER A 174 -1.56 -4.30 -3.72
C SER A 174 -2.47 -5.10 -2.78
N GLU A 175 -2.41 -4.81 -1.48
CA GLU A 175 -3.17 -5.50 -0.43
C GLU A 175 -4.45 -4.76 -0.02
N LEU A 176 -4.74 -3.60 -0.63
CA LEU A 176 -5.95 -2.85 -0.34
C LEU A 176 -7.20 -3.63 -0.78
N ASP A 177 -8.19 -3.68 0.12
CA ASP A 177 -9.50 -4.25 -0.19
C ASP A 177 -10.23 -3.43 -1.27
N LYS A 178 -11.04 -4.12 -2.08
CA LYS A 178 -11.86 -3.46 -3.12
C LYS A 178 -12.74 -2.37 -2.53
N GLY A 179 -13.35 -2.60 -1.37
CA GLY A 179 -14.22 -1.62 -0.73
C GLY A 179 -13.47 -0.35 -0.30
N VAL A 180 -12.22 -0.48 0.17
CA VAL A 180 -11.38 0.69 0.50
C VAL A 180 -11.08 1.49 -0.76
N ILE A 181 -10.65 0.84 -1.84
CA ILE A 181 -10.31 1.51 -3.09
C ILE A 181 -11.54 2.21 -3.68
N GLU A 182 -12.72 1.57 -3.64
CA GLU A 182 -13.97 2.18 -4.11
C GLU A 182 -14.36 3.40 -3.28
N LEU A 183 -14.35 3.31 -1.95
CA LEU A 183 -14.64 4.44 -1.07
C LEU A 183 -13.66 5.59 -1.29
N TRP A 184 -12.37 5.28 -1.42
CA TRP A 184 -11.35 6.27 -1.69
C TRP A 184 -11.58 6.97 -3.02
N TYR A 185 -11.83 6.21 -4.10
CA TYR A 185 -12.10 6.75 -5.42
C TYR A 185 -13.23 7.80 -5.39
N GLU A 186 -14.34 7.46 -4.72
CA GLU A 186 -15.49 8.35 -4.60
C GLU A 186 -15.22 9.55 -3.68
N ALA A 187 -14.57 9.31 -2.53
CA ALA A 187 -14.29 10.36 -1.55
C ALA A 187 -13.29 11.41 -2.06
N ALA A 188 -12.30 10.98 -2.85
CA ALA A 188 -11.33 11.87 -3.49
C ALA A 188 -11.85 12.48 -4.81
N ALA A 189 -13.08 12.12 -5.23
CA ALA A 189 -13.68 12.52 -6.50
C ALA A 189 -12.75 12.28 -7.70
N VAL A 190 -12.11 11.10 -7.74
CA VAL A 190 -11.20 10.72 -8.81
C VAL A 190 -11.94 10.69 -10.14
N GLY A 191 -11.44 11.42 -11.13
CA GLY A 191 -11.98 11.45 -12.48
C GLY A 191 -11.14 10.71 -13.53
N PRO A 192 -11.66 10.58 -14.76
CA PRO A 192 -10.96 9.91 -15.87
C PRO A 192 -9.58 10.48 -16.20
N GLU A 193 -9.35 11.76 -15.91
CA GLU A 193 -8.06 12.43 -16.10
C GLU A 193 -6.92 11.81 -15.28
N LEU A 194 -7.24 11.09 -14.19
CA LEU A 194 -6.26 10.40 -13.35
C LEU A 194 -6.14 8.91 -13.66
N HIS A 195 -7.00 8.34 -14.51
CA HIS A 195 -7.02 6.90 -14.74
C HIS A 195 -5.70 6.36 -15.30
N GLN A 196 -5.05 7.10 -16.22
CA GLN A 196 -3.76 6.68 -16.79
C GLN A 196 -2.65 6.60 -15.74
N GLN A 197 -2.66 7.53 -14.78
CA GLN A 197 -1.71 7.53 -13.67
C GLN A 197 -2.00 6.36 -12.72
N LEU A 198 -3.26 6.16 -12.34
CA LEU A 198 -3.68 5.08 -11.45
C LEU A 198 -3.40 3.69 -12.02
N ILE A 199 -3.60 3.45 -13.32
CA ILE A 199 -3.20 2.15 -13.89
C ILE A 199 -1.69 1.97 -13.87
N ASN A 200 -0.90 3.02 -14.09
CA ASN A 200 0.56 2.91 -14.03
C ASN A 200 1.03 2.62 -12.60
N TYR A 201 0.44 3.25 -11.57
CA TYR A 201 0.69 2.89 -10.17
C TYR A 201 0.20 1.48 -9.83
N SER A 202 -0.95 1.04 -10.38
CA SER A 202 -1.40 -0.34 -10.18
C SER A 202 -0.39 -1.37 -10.71
N LEU A 203 0.30 -1.08 -11.81
CA LEU A 203 1.40 -1.91 -12.29
C LEU A 203 2.63 -1.79 -11.38
N TYR A 204 2.91 -0.60 -10.87
CA TYR A 204 4.01 -0.38 -9.93
C TYR A 204 3.90 -1.26 -8.69
N ASP A 205 2.78 -1.20 -8.00
CA ASP A 205 2.58 -1.97 -6.77
C ASP A 205 2.08 -3.40 -7.02
N GLY A 206 1.55 -3.67 -8.21
CA GLY A 206 0.93 -4.96 -8.53
C GLY A 206 -0.52 -5.07 -8.02
N SER A 207 -1.25 -3.96 -7.94
CA SER A 207 -2.66 -3.96 -7.51
C SER A 207 -3.59 -4.40 -8.64
N LEU A 208 -3.96 -5.67 -8.60
CA LEU A 208 -4.99 -6.25 -9.48
C LEU A 208 -6.35 -5.58 -9.27
N VAL A 209 -6.71 -5.32 -8.00
CA VAL A 209 -8.01 -4.76 -7.63
C VAL A 209 -8.19 -3.36 -8.18
N LEU A 210 -7.17 -2.49 -8.05
CA LEU A 210 -7.23 -1.13 -8.59
C LEU A 210 -7.34 -1.16 -10.12
N SER A 211 -6.51 -1.96 -10.79
CA SER A 211 -6.54 -2.05 -12.25
C SER A 211 -7.89 -2.57 -12.77
N ASP A 212 -8.45 -3.60 -12.12
CA ASP A 212 -9.77 -4.14 -12.44
C ASP A 212 -10.86 -3.08 -12.27
N LEU A 213 -10.84 -2.34 -11.15
CA LEU A 213 -11.79 -1.25 -10.89
C LEU A 213 -11.72 -0.18 -11.99
N ILE A 214 -10.52 0.33 -12.29
CA ILE A 214 -10.35 1.40 -13.27
C ILE A 214 -10.72 0.92 -14.68
N MET A 215 -10.21 -0.23 -15.12
CA MET A 215 -10.40 -0.72 -16.48
C MET A 215 -11.84 -1.17 -16.73
N ASN A 216 -12.48 -1.84 -15.78
CA ASN A 216 -13.78 -2.49 -15.98
C ASN A 216 -14.94 -1.65 -15.45
N ASP A 217 -14.83 -1.12 -14.24
CA ASP A 217 -15.95 -0.52 -13.52
C ASP A 217 -16.02 1.01 -13.74
N LYS A 218 -14.87 1.68 -13.86
CA LYS A 218 -14.77 3.14 -14.08
C LYS A 218 -14.60 3.54 -15.56
N GLY A 219 -14.70 2.59 -16.47
CA GLY A 219 -14.73 2.85 -17.91
C GLY A 219 -13.37 3.01 -18.59
N GLY A 220 -12.26 2.71 -17.90
CA GLY A 220 -10.90 2.87 -18.44
C GLY A 220 -10.62 2.10 -19.74
N ARG A 221 -11.33 1.00 -20.01
CA ARG A 221 -11.29 0.30 -21.30
C ARG A 221 -11.73 1.17 -22.49
N TYR A 222 -12.64 2.12 -22.27
CA TYR A 222 -13.13 3.04 -23.31
C TYR A 222 -12.22 4.27 -23.47
N ASP A 223 -11.43 4.57 -22.44
CA ASP A 223 -10.46 5.67 -22.41
C ASP A 223 -9.15 5.35 -23.16
N SER A 224 -9.06 4.18 -23.80
CA SER A 224 -7.87 3.69 -24.51
C SER A 224 -6.61 3.62 -23.63
N LEU A 225 -6.79 3.38 -22.34
CA LEU A 225 -5.69 3.29 -21.38
C LEU A 225 -4.77 2.11 -21.67
N THR A 226 -3.47 2.32 -21.44
CA THR A 226 -2.48 1.25 -21.53
C THR A 226 -1.31 1.51 -20.59
N TYR A 227 -0.71 0.45 -20.06
CA TYR A 227 0.52 0.61 -19.28
C TYR A 227 1.63 1.21 -20.14
N SER A 228 2.34 2.21 -19.61
CA SER A 228 3.35 2.95 -20.35
C SER A 228 4.41 3.56 -19.43
N GLY A 229 5.49 4.06 -20.04
CA GLY A 229 6.62 4.70 -19.36
C GLY A 229 7.71 3.73 -18.93
N ASP A 230 8.79 4.28 -18.39
CA ASP A 230 10.01 3.54 -18.02
C ASP A 230 9.73 2.37 -17.08
N TYR A 231 8.78 2.54 -16.16
CA TYR A 231 8.42 1.47 -15.23
C TYR A 231 7.79 0.26 -15.94
N TYR A 232 6.89 0.51 -16.90
CA TYR A 232 6.30 -0.54 -17.72
C TYR A 232 7.38 -1.26 -18.52
N GLU A 233 8.30 -0.52 -19.15
CA GLU A 233 9.39 -1.09 -19.95
C GLU A 233 10.31 -1.97 -19.09
N ASN A 234 10.73 -1.47 -17.92
CA ASN A 234 11.56 -2.21 -16.98
C ASN A 234 10.85 -3.46 -16.45
N THR A 235 9.54 -3.37 -16.16
CA THR A 235 8.74 -4.52 -15.70
C THR A 235 8.63 -5.57 -16.78
N LEU A 236 8.38 -5.16 -18.02
CA LEU A 236 8.28 -6.06 -19.17
C LEU A 236 9.63 -6.72 -19.46
N GLU A 237 10.74 -5.97 -19.45
CA GLU A 237 12.08 -6.52 -19.63
C GLU A 237 12.40 -7.54 -18.52
N THR A 238 12.13 -7.20 -17.26
CA THR A 238 12.37 -8.09 -16.11
C THR A 238 11.58 -9.39 -16.26
N LEU A 239 10.31 -9.31 -16.65
CA LEU A 239 9.46 -10.49 -16.80
C LEU A 239 9.84 -11.31 -18.03
N THR A 240 10.18 -10.69 -19.17
CA THR A 240 10.55 -11.42 -20.40
C THR A 240 11.94 -12.03 -20.32
N SER A 241 12.84 -11.48 -19.51
CA SER A 241 14.19 -12.00 -19.26
C SER A 241 14.29 -12.89 -18.01
N TYR A 242 13.19 -13.10 -17.28
CA TYR A 242 13.18 -13.87 -16.04
C TYR A 242 13.74 -15.28 -16.24
N GLN A 243 14.65 -15.66 -15.34
CA GLN A 243 15.20 -17.01 -15.26
C GLN A 243 14.92 -17.57 -13.88
N SER A 244 14.32 -18.76 -13.84
CA SER A 244 14.00 -19.44 -12.59
C SER A 244 15.24 -19.58 -11.71
N THR A 245 15.03 -19.42 -10.41
CA THR A 245 16.09 -19.61 -9.41
C THR A 245 16.47 -21.09 -9.37
N THR A 246 17.74 -21.44 -9.21
CA THR A 246 18.15 -22.85 -9.07
C THR A 246 18.31 -23.21 -7.60
N ASP A 247 18.14 -24.49 -7.24
CA ASP A 247 18.34 -24.96 -5.86
C ASP A 247 19.76 -24.62 -5.36
N GLU A 248 20.75 -24.68 -6.25
CA GLU A 248 22.13 -24.27 -5.97
C GLU A 248 22.25 -22.79 -5.59
N LYS A 249 21.51 -21.89 -6.27
CA LYS A 249 21.51 -20.46 -5.93
C LYS A 249 20.82 -20.20 -4.59
N ILE A 250 19.76 -20.95 -4.30
CA ILE A 250 19.05 -20.89 -3.02
C ILE A 250 19.99 -21.34 -1.90
N GLU A 251 20.68 -22.46 -2.09
CA GLU A 251 21.61 -23.01 -1.10
C GLU A 251 22.84 -22.09 -0.88
N ASP A 252 23.43 -21.53 -1.94
CA ASP A 252 24.53 -20.57 -1.85
C ASP A 252 24.13 -19.30 -1.07
N PHE A 253 22.87 -18.87 -1.19
CA PHE A 253 22.33 -17.77 -0.40
C PHE A 253 22.28 -18.11 1.10
N TYR A 254 21.74 -19.27 1.47
CA TYR A 254 21.67 -19.70 2.88
C TYR A 254 23.04 -19.96 3.51
N GLN A 255 24.01 -20.46 2.73
CA GLN A 255 25.35 -20.74 3.26
C GLN A 255 26.16 -19.47 3.55
N ARG A 256 25.79 -18.34 2.94
CA ARG A 256 26.49 -17.05 3.11
C ARG A 256 25.88 -16.18 4.20
N GLU A 257 24.58 -16.28 4.41
CA GLU A 257 23.87 -15.45 5.38
C GLU A 257 23.71 -16.15 6.73
N SER A 258 23.80 -15.38 7.83
CA SER A 258 23.42 -15.93 9.13
C SER A 258 21.92 -16.26 9.14
N ALA A 259 21.49 -17.28 9.91
CA ALA A 259 20.09 -17.70 9.97
C ALA A 259 19.11 -16.53 10.25
N TYR A 260 19.52 -15.56 11.08
CA TYR A 260 18.75 -14.35 11.38
C TYR A 260 18.58 -13.42 10.16
N ILE A 261 19.64 -13.27 9.34
CA ILE A 261 19.57 -12.48 8.11
C ILE A 261 18.78 -13.23 7.04
N ALA A 262 18.91 -14.55 6.95
CA ALA A 262 18.16 -15.38 6.03
C ALA A 262 16.64 -15.31 6.29
N GLU A 263 16.22 -15.30 7.55
CA GLU A 263 14.80 -15.13 7.94
C GLU A 263 14.27 -13.75 7.54
N GLY A 264 15.00 -12.66 7.87
CA GLY A 264 14.60 -11.30 7.49
C GLY A 264 14.57 -11.08 5.97
N GLN A 265 15.48 -11.70 5.22
CA GLN A 265 15.50 -11.61 3.75
C GLN A 265 14.46 -12.51 3.07
N SER A 266 13.97 -13.56 3.74
CA SER A 266 12.94 -14.45 3.20
C SER A 266 11.64 -13.70 2.88
N PHE A 267 11.24 -12.78 3.77
CA PHE A 267 10.08 -11.92 3.57
C PHE A 267 10.20 -11.09 2.29
N ASN A 268 11.34 -10.40 2.12
CA ASN A 268 11.60 -9.61 0.92
C ASN A 268 11.58 -10.49 -0.34
N ILE A 269 12.18 -11.68 -0.29
CA ILE A 269 12.17 -12.61 -1.43
C ILE A 269 10.74 -13.01 -1.79
N PHE A 270 9.90 -13.38 -0.81
CA PHE A 270 8.51 -13.75 -1.06
C PHE A 270 7.71 -12.58 -1.63
N TYR A 271 7.83 -11.41 -1.01
CA TYR A 271 7.17 -10.19 -1.46
C TYR A 271 7.52 -9.85 -2.91
N PHE A 272 8.81 -9.90 -3.29
CA PHE A 272 9.23 -9.62 -4.67
C PHE A 272 8.67 -10.63 -5.68
N HIS A 273 8.60 -11.91 -5.33
CA HIS A 273 8.01 -12.92 -6.20
C HIS A 273 6.50 -12.72 -6.35
N GLU A 274 5.78 -12.49 -5.25
CA GLU A 274 4.33 -12.24 -5.24
C GLU A 274 3.98 -10.98 -6.03
N SER A 275 4.70 -9.89 -5.81
CA SER A 275 4.56 -8.66 -6.60
C SER A 275 4.82 -8.90 -8.09
N SER A 276 5.91 -9.61 -8.44
CA SER A 276 6.21 -9.93 -9.85
C SER A 276 5.14 -10.79 -10.52
N ILE A 277 4.55 -11.74 -9.78
CA ILE A 277 3.42 -12.55 -10.24
C ILE A 277 2.22 -11.66 -10.54
N ARG A 278 1.85 -10.75 -9.63
CA ARG A 278 0.73 -9.83 -9.80
C ARG A 278 0.95 -8.88 -10.99
N ARG A 279 2.15 -8.33 -11.15
CA ARG A 279 2.53 -7.51 -12.32
C ARG A 279 2.42 -8.29 -13.62
N ALA A 280 2.87 -9.55 -13.65
CA ALA A 280 2.69 -10.39 -14.83
C ALA A 280 1.21 -10.64 -15.14
N GLU A 281 0.36 -10.84 -14.14
CA GLU A 281 -1.09 -10.97 -14.32
C GLU A 281 -1.72 -9.69 -14.87
N LEU A 282 -1.34 -8.52 -14.37
CA LEU A 282 -1.76 -7.22 -14.92
C LEU A 282 -1.38 -7.07 -16.40
N LEU A 283 -0.13 -7.35 -16.76
CA LEU A 283 0.33 -7.26 -18.15
C LEU A 283 -0.37 -8.27 -19.08
N ILE A 284 -0.69 -9.46 -18.57
CA ILE A 284 -1.45 -10.46 -19.33
C ILE A 284 -2.91 -10.01 -19.49
N ASN A 285 -3.53 -9.44 -18.47
CA ASN A 285 -4.95 -9.08 -18.55
C ASN A 285 -5.18 -7.79 -19.35
N TYR A 286 -4.32 -6.79 -19.17
CA TYR A 286 -4.54 -5.42 -19.64
C TYR A 286 -3.41 -4.86 -20.49
N GLY A 287 -2.23 -5.50 -20.51
CA GLY A 287 -1.10 -5.05 -21.32
C GLY A 287 -1.33 -5.25 -22.82
N ASN A 288 -0.92 -4.24 -23.60
CA ASN A 288 -0.91 -4.31 -25.06
C ASN A 288 0.34 -5.05 -25.56
N LEU A 289 0.39 -6.36 -25.30
CA LEU A 289 1.54 -7.20 -25.63
C LEU A 289 1.36 -7.96 -26.96
N PRO A 290 2.38 -7.97 -27.83
CA PRO A 290 2.52 -8.96 -28.90
C PRO A 290 2.41 -10.39 -28.36
N VAL A 291 1.95 -11.32 -29.21
CA VAL A 291 1.71 -12.72 -28.82
C VAL A 291 2.94 -13.37 -28.19
N GLU A 292 4.13 -13.15 -28.75
CA GLU A 292 5.38 -13.71 -28.23
C GLU A 292 5.73 -13.17 -26.84
N GLN A 293 5.65 -11.84 -26.63
CA GLN A 293 5.89 -11.23 -25.32
C GLN A 293 4.87 -11.70 -24.28
N ARG A 294 3.60 -11.83 -24.67
CA ARG A 294 2.54 -12.36 -23.79
C ARG A 294 2.85 -13.79 -23.35
N GLN A 295 3.33 -14.65 -24.26
CA GLN A 295 3.74 -16.02 -23.94
C GLN A 295 4.95 -16.04 -23.00
N GLN A 296 5.94 -15.17 -23.22
CA GLN A 296 7.10 -15.03 -22.34
C GLN A 296 6.70 -14.60 -20.93
N VAL A 297 5.88 -13.54 -20.80
CA VAL A 297 5.35 -13.07 -19.51
C VAL A 297 4.56 -14.17 -18.81
N GLN A 298 3.74 -14.94 -19.54
CA GLN A 298 3.00 -16.06 -18.98
C GLN A 298 3.92 -17.18 -18.49
N ALA A 299 4.96 -17.54 -19.26
CA ALA A 299 5.94 -18.53 -18.83
C ALA A 299 6.69 -18.09 -17.56
N SER A 300 7.09 -16.82 -17.49
CA SER A 300 7.76 -16.24 -16.32
C SER A 300 6.86 -16.21 -15.09
N ARG A 301 5.57 -15.91 -15.24
CA ARG A 301 4.60 -16.01 -14.15
C ARG A 301 4.53 -17.42 -13.56
N GLU A 302 4.44 -18.45 -14.40
CA GLU A 302 4.39 -19.84 -13.92
C GLU A 302 5.71 -20.29 -13.28
N ALA A 303 6.84 -19.82 -13.80
CA ALA A 303 8.15 -20.05 -13.19
C ALA A 303 8.26 -19.37 -11.82
N LEU A 304 7.84 -18.10 -11.69
CA LEU A 304 7.78 -17.37 -10.42
C LEU A 304 6.87 -18.07 -9.39
N LYS A 305 5.68 -18.55 -9.79
CA LYS A 305 4.79 -19.32 -8.91
C LYS A 305 5.44 -20.61 -8.41
N THR A 306 6.16 -21.30 -9.29
CA THR A 306 6.90 -22.51 -8.95
C THR A 306 8.04 -22.21 -7.98
N ASP A 307 8.80 -21.15 -8.24
CA ASP A 307 9.92 -20.71 -7.40
C ASP A 307 9.45 -20.28 -6.03
N LEU A 308 8.39 -19.48 -5.94
CA LEU A 308 7.80 -19.05 -4.68
C LEU A 308 7.36 -20.23 -3.82
N ARG A 309 6.67 -21.22 -4.41
CA ARG A 309 6.25 -22.43 -3.70
C ARG A 309 7.46 -23.20 -3.16
N ARG A 310 8.47 -23.43 -4.00
CA ARG A 310 9.69 -24.14 -3.60
C ARG A 310 10.46 -23.39 -2.50
N LEU A 311 10.54 -22.06 -2.58
CA LEU A 311 11.16 -21.24 -1.56
C LEU A 311 10.40 -21.37 -0.24
N LYS A 312 9.06 -21.22 -0.25
CA LYS A 312 8.22 -21.39 0.95
C LYS A 312 8.39 -22.79 1.58
N GLU A 313 8.44 -23.85 0.76
CA GLU A 313 8.70 -25.22 1.23
C GLU A 313 10.09 -25.36 1.88
N ARG A 314 11.11 -24.64 1.38
CA ARG A 314 12.48 -24.66 1.92
C ARG A 314 12.61 -23.87 3.22
N PHE A 315 12.00 -22.69 3.31
CA PHE A 315 12.01 -21.86 4.52
C PHE A 315 11.17 -22.45 5.67
N ALA A 316 10.30 -23.43 5.40
CA ALA A 316 9.52 -24.13 6.41
C ALA A 316 10.24 -25.32 7.06
N GLN A 317 11.45 -25.69 6.59
CA GLN A 317 12.27 -26.81 7.09
C GLN A 317 13.33 -26.33 8.07
#